data_AF-A0A536YQZ2-F1
#
_entry.id   AF-A0A536YQZ2-F1
#
_cell.length_a   1.000
_cell.length_b   1.000
_cell.length_c   1.000
_cell.angle_alpha   90.00
_cell.angle_beta   90.00
_cell.angle_gamma   90.00
#
_symmetry.space_group_name_H-M   'P 1'
#
loop_
_entity.id
_entity.type
_entity.pdbx_description
1 polymer ?
#
loop_
_entity_poly.entity_id
_entity_poly.type
_entity_poly.pdbx_seq_one_letter_code
_entity_poly.pdbx_strand_id
1 'polypeptide(L)'
;MADARAAIPGAATRCGIDTVEIARIERLLSETAPEDLHRFFTTQELDESGEGAGRAASLAARFAAKEACVKLFPREAALGEIEPGDFSVARDAYGAPRVALSPRATAVLAKNRIRDIALSLTHDRVSASSVALALADATEAPLSGRLIFRLLPFRRRVVLDNLRRVFGVGVADAEIERLAQAHYAHLWRLFIEFVRFRSMSERQKAARVKVDNVAVFTRALERGKGILVLTGHFGNWEVATVAGLSTFPQMRGRIHFVRRPIKPRWLDRFVNWRFQRAGFGVLPKRGSLDAILDRLAAGDAIVFPFDQHAGPPDGIEV
;
A
#
# COMPACT_ATOMS: atom_id res chain seq x y z
N MET A 1 -12.89 -25.48 24.37
CA MET A 1 -13.77 -24.42 23.83
C MET A 1 -12.89 -23.42 23.11
N ALA A 2 -12.71 -23.59 21.81
CA ALA A 2 -11.95 -22.66 20.98
C ALA A 2 -12.96 -21.71 20.33
N ASP A 3 -12.95 -20.45 20.76
CA ASP A 3 -13.76 -19.38 20.15
C ASP A 3 -13.11 -18.99 18.81
N ALA A 4 -13.31 -19.84 17.81
CA ALA A 4 -12.91 -19.59 16.44
C ALA A 4 -14.01 -18.77 15.77
N ARG A 5 -14.07 -17.47 16.10
CA ARG A 5 -14.60 -16.48 15.16
C ARG A 5 -13.63 -16.43 13.98
N ALA A 6 -13.72 -17.43 13.09
CA ALA A 6 -13.18 -17.30 11.75
C ALA A 6 -13.79 -16.02 11.18
N ALA A 7 -12.97 -14.98 11.01
CA ALA A 7 -13.44 -13.72 10.45
C ALA A 7 -14.13 -14.04 9.12
N ILE A 8 -15.45 -13.93 9.13
CA ILE A 8 -16.29 -14.08 7.95
C ILE A 8 -15.85 -12.97 7.00
N PRO A 9 -15.53 -13.26 5.73
CA PRO A 9 -15.22 -12.22 4.76
C PRO A 9 -16.32 -11.16 4.77
N GLY A 10 -15.97 -9.89 5.00
CA GLY A 10 -16.94 -8.81 5.15
C GLY A 10 -17.53 -8.62 6.55
N ALA A 11 -17.01 -9.26 7.60
CA ALA A 11 -17.36 -8.92 8.97
C ALA A 11 -16.91 -7.49 9.31
N ALA A 12 -17.78 -6.72 9.97
CA ALA A 12 -17.45 -5.40 10.45
C ALA A 12 -16.41 -5.49 11.58
N THR A 13 -15.25 -4.82 11.41
CA THR A 13 -14.15 -4.81 12.40
C THR A 13 -14.13 -3.55 13.25
N ARG A 14 -14.74 -2.47 12.76
CA ARG A 14 -14.82 -1.18 13.45
C ARG A 14 -16.17 -0.52 13.16
N CYS A 15 -16.61 0.31 14.09
CA CYS A 15 -17.82 1.10 13.99
C CYS A 15 -17.51 2.57 14.28
N GLY A 16 -17.97 3.45 13.42
CA GLY A 16 -17.95 4.88 13.59
C GLY A 16 -19.38 5.42 13.53
N ILE A 17 -19.69 6.40 14.38
CA ILE A 17 -20.98 7.07 14.41
C ILE A 17 -20.76 8.56 14.61
N ASP A 18 -21.57 9.38 13.94
CA ASP A 18 -21.62 10.82 14.19
C ASP A 18 -23.02 11.37 14.02
N THR A 19 -23.28 12.49 14.67
CA THR A 19 -24.55 13.22 14.66
C THR A 19 -24.28 14.71 14.52
N VAL A 20 -24.95 15.33 13.56
CA VAL A 20 -24.82 16.75 13.23
C VAL A 20 -26.18 17.43 13.35
N GLU A 21 -26.23 18.58 14.01
CA GLU A 21 -27.42 19.43 14.03
C GLU A 21 -27.64 20.07 12.65
N ILE A 22 -28.87 19.97 12.12
CA ILE A 22 -29.23 20.53 10.81
C ILE A 22 -29.05 22.05 10.79
N ALA A 23 -29.40 22.72 11.90
CA ALA A 23 -29.21 24.16 12.06
C ALA A 23 -27.74 24.61 11.97
N ARG A 24 -26.76 23.73 12.24
CA ARG A 24 -25.33 24.05 12.02
C ARG A 24 -24.99 24.09 10.54
N ILE A 25 -25.58 23.20 9.75
CA ILE A 25 -25.40 23.19 8.30
C ILE A 25 -26.17 24.32 7.64
N GLU A 26 -27.36 24.68 8.12
CA GLU A 26 -28.09 25.86 7.63
C GLU A 26 -27.25 27.13 7.79
N ARG A 27 -26.67 27.33 8.98
CA ARG A 27 -25.75 28.45 9.23
C ARG A 27 -24.52 28.41 8.33
N LEU A 28 -23.90 27.23 8.19
CA LEU A 28 -22.76 27.06 7.29
C LEU A 28 -23.10 27.49 5.85
N LEU A 29 -24.27 27.09 5.35
CA LEU A 29 -24.74 27.45 4.00
C LEU A 29 -25.05 28.95 3.86
N SER A 30 -25.56 29.61 4.91
CA SER A 30 -25.87 31.05 4.85
C SER A 30 -24.65 31.95 5.04
N GLU A 31 -23.65 31.49 5.79
CA GLU A 31 -22.49 32.30 6.20
C GLU A 31 -21.25 32.06 5.33
N THR A 32 -21.24 31.02 4.50
CA THR A 32 -20.08 30.63 3.67
C THR A 32 -20.37 30.92 2.20
N ALA A 33 -19.41 31.54 1.51
CA ALA A 33 -19.50 31.74 0.06
C ALA A 33 -19.61 30.38 -0.68
N PRO A 34 -20.41 30.26 -1.76
CA PRO A 34 -20.63 28.99 -2.45
C PRO A 34 -19.33 28.26 -2.85
N GLU A 35 -18.31 29.00 -3.27
CA GLU A 35 -16.98 28.49 -3.64
C GLU A 35 -16.23 27.84 -2.46
N ASP A 36 -16.45 28.32 -1.24
CA ASP A 36 -15.79 27.83 -0.03
C ASP A 36 -16.48 26.58 0.55
N LEU A 37 -17.71 26.26 0.13
CA LEU A 37 -18.40 25.02 0.51
C LEU A 37 -17.66 23.77 0.01
N HIS A 38 -16.84 23.92 -1.03
CA HIS A 38 -15.99 22.85 -1.54
C HIS A 38 -14.91 22.36 -0.56
N ARG A 39 -14.67 23.10 0.52
CA ARG A 39 -13.83 22.63 1.64
C ARG A 39 -14.48 21.50 2.44
N PHE A 40 -15.82 21.39 2.39
CA PHE A 40 -16.59 20.42 3.17
C PHE A 40 -17.28 19.37 2.30
N PHE A 41 -17.73 19.75 1.11
CA PHE A 41 -18.54 18.91 0.22
C PHE A 41 -17.97 18.86 -1.20
N THR A 42 -18.08 17.72 -1.86
CA THR A 42 -17.74 17.63 -3.28
C THR A 42 -18.83 18.30 -4.12
N THR A 43 -18.51 18.66 -5.37
CA THR A 43 -19.51 19.16 -6.32
C THR A 43 -20.69 18.20 -6.46
N GLN A 44 -20.42 16.89 -6.56
CA GLN A 44 -21.45 15.85 -6.61
C GLN A 44 -22.39 15.92 -5.38
N GLU A 45 -21.85 16.06 -4.17
CA GLU A 45 -22.67 16.10 -2.96
C GLU A 45 -23.55 17.35 -2.88
N LEU A 46 -23.03 18.49 -3.34
CA LEU A 46 -23.76 19.75 -3.41
C LEU A 46 -24.88 19.67 -4.46
N ASP A 47 -24.62 19.09 -5.62
CA ASP A 47 -25.59 18.95 -6.71
C ASP A 47 -26.72 17.98 -6.31
N GLU A 48 -26.37 16.79 -5.81
CA GLU A 48 -27.34 15.78 -5.37
C GLU A 48 -28.22 16.23 -4.20
N SER A 49 -27.78 17.23 -3.43
CA SER A 49 -28.56 17.76 -2.30
C SER A 49 -29.66 18.73 -2.75
N GLY A 50 -29.62 19.20 -4.00
CA GLY A 50 -30.60 20.14 -4.58
C GLY A 50 -30.71 21.47 -3.82
N GLU A 51 -31.58 22.38 -4.25
CA GLU A 51 -31.72 23.73 -3.64
C GLU A 51 -32.96 23.88 -2.75
N GLY A 52 -33.73 22.80 -2.56
CA GLY A 52 -34.99 22.82 -1.81
C GLY A 52 -34.83 22.70 -0.28
N ALA A 53 -35.97 22.66 0.41
CA ALA A 53 -36.05 22.61 1.88
C ALA A 53 -35.32 21.42 2.54
N GLY A 54 -35.04 20.35 1.79
CA GLY A 54 -34.29 19.18 2.28
C GLY A 54 -32.76 19.31 2.18
N ARG A 55 -32.24 20.38 1.56
CA ARG A 55 -30.81 20.53 1.26
C ARG A 55 -29.94 20.43 2.52
N ALA A 56 -30.27 21.21 3.55
CA ALA A 56 -29.47 21.24 4.78
C ALA A 56 -29.47 19.89 5.52
N ALA A 57 -30.62 19.22 5.62
CA ALA A 57 -30.72 17.89 6.22
C ALA A 57 -29.89 16.84 5.44
N SER A 58 -29.97 16.88 4.11
CA SER A 58 -29.21 16.02 3.20
C SER A 58 -27.69 16.21 3.35
N LEU A 59 -27.23 17.46 3.47
CA LEU A 59 -25.82 17.80 3.69
C LEU A 59 -25.35 17.48 5.11
N ALA A 60 -26.21 17.66 6.12
CA ALA A 60 -25.92 17.26 7.50
C ALA A 60 -25.69 15.75 7.63
N ALA A 61 -26.52 14.93 6.96
CA ALA A 61 -26.34 13.49 6.93
C ALA A 61 -25.01 13.07 6.28
N ARG A 62 -24.60 13.77 5.21
CA ARG A 62 -23.30 13.55 4.55
C ARG A 62 -22.13 14.01 5.41
N PHE A 63 -22.25 15.16 6.08
CA PHE A 63 -21.23 15.63 7.02
C PHE A 63 -21.03 14.62 8.15
N ALA A 64 -22.12 14.16 8.78
CA ALA A 64 -22.08 13.11 9.79
C ALA A 64 -21.47 11.81 9.25
N ALA A 65 -21.74 11.44 7.99
CA ALA A 65 -21.14 10.26 7.39
C ALA A 65 -19.62 10.36 7.23
N LYS A 66 -19.11 11.54 6.85
CA LYS A 66 -17.66 11.79 6.73
C LYS A 66 -16.98 11.69 8.08
N GLU A 67 -17.54 12.31 9.11
CA GLU A 67 -17.04 12.23 10.49
C GLU A 67 -17.09 10.78 11.03
N ALA A 68 -18.19 10.06 10.78
CA ALA A 68 -18.31 8.65 11.13
C ALA A 68 -17.22 7.80 10.46
N CYS A 69 -16.86 8.08 9.20
CA CYS A 69 -15.76 7.40 8.51
C CYS A 69 -14.40 7.71 9.14
N VAL A 70 -14.12 8.96 9.51
CA VAL A 70 -12.87 9.34 10.19
C VAL A 70 -12.71 8.61 11.52
N LYS A 71 -13.81 8.44 12.28
CA LYS A 71 -13.80 7.72 13.57
C LYS A 71 -13.45 6.23 13.45
N LEU A 72 -13.45 5.64 12.26
CA LEU A 72 -12.91 4.30 12.03
C LEU A 72 -11.37 4.25 12.18
N PHE A 73 -10.70 5.40 12.16
CA PHE A 73 -9.23 5.54 12.09
C PHE A 73 -8.70 6.59 13.08
N PRO A 74 -8.93 6.43 14.40
CA PRO A 74 -8.59 7.48 15.38
C PRO A 74 -7.10 7.80 15.43
N ARG A 75 -6.21 6.81 15.21
CA ARG A 75 -4.76 7.03 15.20
C ARG A 75 -4.33 7.81 13.96
N GLU A 76 -4.79 7.40 12.79
CA GLU A 76 -4.47 8.05 11.52
C GLU A 76 -5.01 9.48 11.45
N ALA A 77 -6.21 9.71 12.00
CA ALA A 77 -6.79 11.05 12.13
C ALA A 77 -5.94 11.95 13.04
N ALA A 78 -5.50 11.45 14.21
CA ALA A 78 -4.63 12.19 15.12
C ALA A 78 -3.25 12.53 14.52
N LEU A 79 -2.77 11.74 13.56
CA LEU A 79 -1.53 11.99 12.82
C LEU A 79 -1.73 12.86 11.57
N GLY A 80 -2.95 13.28 11.27
CA GLY A 80 -3.28 14.02 10.05
C GLY A 80 -3.12 13.20 8.76
N GLU A 81 -3.11 11.86 8.85
CA GLU A 81 -3.06 10.98 7.67
C GLU A 81 -4.39 11.00 6.91
N ILE A 82 -5.50 11.24 7.61
CA ILE A 82 -6.87 11.24 7.06
C ILE A 82 -7.74 12.34 7.68
N GLU A 83 -8.65 12.91 6.91
CA GLU A 83 -9.58 13.95 7.34
C GLU A 83 -10.99 13.75 6.75
N PRO A 84 -12.04 14.44 7.23
CA PRO A 84 -13.41 14.25 6.72
C PRO A 84 -13.52 14.45 5.20
N GLY A 85 -12.74 15.38 4.63
CA GLY A 85 -12.69 15.64 3.19
C GLY A 85 -12.15 14.49 2.34
N ASP A 86 -11.48 13.50 2.95
CA ASP A 86 -11.03 12.29 2.25
C ASP A 86 -12.16 11.30 1.96
N PHE A 87 -13.34 11.55 2.51
CA PHE A 87 -14.55 10.77 2.31
C PHE A 87 -15.63 11.62 1.64
N SER A 88 -16.32 11.05 0.65
CA SER A 88 -17.54 11.63 0.10
C SER A 88 -18.63 10.57 -0.01
N VAL A 89 -19.88 11.02 0.07
CA VAL A 89 -21.04 10.13 0.04
C VAL A 89 -21.69 10.20 -1.33
N ALA A 90 -21.62 9.10 -2.06
CA ALA A 90 -22.35 8.86 -3.30
C ALA A 90 -23.57 7.98 -3.02
N ARG A 91 -24.47 7.85 -4.00
CA ARG A 91 -25.54 6.84 -4.00
C ARG A 91 -25.39 5.93 -5.20
N ASP A 92 -25.76 4.66 -5.05
CA ASP A 92 -25.91 3.78 -6.21
C ASP A 92 -27.24 4.00 -6.93
N ALA A 93 -27.46 3.25 -8.02
CA ALA A 93 -28.65 3.36 -8.87
C ALA A 93 -29.97 3.11 -8.13
N TYR A 94 -29.93 2.49 -6.95
CA TYR A 94 -31.10 2.21 -6.10
C TYR A 94 -31.19 3.17 -4.90
N GLY A 95 -30.31 4.17 -4.83
CA GLY A 95 -30.30 5.20 -3.80
C GLY A 95 -29.55 4.82 -2.51
N ALA A 96 -28.94 3.63 -2.46
CA ALA A 96 -28.19 3.18 -1.29
C ALA A 96 -26.87 3.96 -1.18
N PRO A 97 -26.51 4.47 0.02
CA PRO A 97 -25.33 5.30 0.18
C PRO A 97 -24.05 4.48 0.08
N ARG A 98 -23.03 5.05 -0.56
CA ARG A 98 -21.68 4.50 -0.69
C ARG A 98 -20.64 5.55 -0.37
N VAL A 99 -19.52 5.11 0.17
CA VAL A 99 -18.38 5.98 0.44
C VAL A 99 -17.46 5.97 -0.77
N ALA A 100 -17.22 7.15 -1.35
CA ALA A 100 -16.14 7.37 -2.29
C ALA A 100 -14.90 7.87 -1.51
N LEU A 101 -13.74 7.37 -1.90
CA LEU A 101 -12.48 7.52 -1.17
C LEU A 101 -11.50 8.39 -1.95
N SER A 102 -10.82 9.30 -1.26
CA SER A 102 -9.62 9.92 -1.80
C SER A 102 -8.46 8.90 -1.91
N PRO A 103 -7.38 9.23 -2.62
CA PRO A 103 -6.15 8.41 -2.60
C PRO A 103 -5.58 8.22 -1.18
N ARG A 104 -5.70 9.21 -0.30
CA ARG A 104 -5.25 9.12 1.10
C ARG A 104 -6.11 8.13 1.88
N ALA A 105 -7.44 8.25 1.82
CA ALA A 105 -8.34 7.30 2.46
C ALA A 105 -8.14 5.88 1.93
N THR A 106 -7.97 5.72 0.61
CA THR A 106 -7.68 4.41 -0.02
C THR A 106 -6.43 3.75 0.58
N ALA A 107 -5.35 4.53 0.76
CA ALA A 107 -4.13 4.03 1.37
C ALA A 107 -4.31 3.63 2.84
N VAL A 108 -5.08 4.41 3.61
CA VAL A 108 -5.39 4.13 5.03
C VAL A 108 -6.23 2.86 5.18
N LEU A 109 -7.25 2.66 4.33
CA LEU A 109 -8.05 1.44 4.31
C LEU A 109 -7.17 0.21 4.00
N ALA A 110 -6.32 0.30 2.97
CA ALA A 110 -5.41 -0.78 2.59
C ALA A 110 -4.42 -1.14 3.71
N LYS A 111 -3.81 -0.14 4.36
CA LYS A 111 -2.93 -0.30 5.54
C LYS A 111 -3.62 -1.05 6.68
N ASN A 112 -4.90 -0.78 6.87
CA ASN A 112 -5.72 -1.38 7.93
C ASN A 112 -6.46 -2.66 7.52
N ARG A 113 -6.21 -3.21 6.31
CA ARG A 113 -6.91 -4.40 5.79
C ARG A 113 -8.44 -4.23 5.79
N ILE A 114 -8.92 -3.05 5.43
CA ILE A 114 -10.35 -2.76 5.25
C ILE A 114 -10.63 -2.72 3.75
N ARG A 115 -11.59 -3.55 3.31
CA ARG A 115 -11.97 -3.66 1.90
C ARG A 115 -12.91 -2.54 1.48
N ASP A 116 -13.83 -2.20 2.37
CA ASP A 116 -14.96 -1.32 2.07
C ASP A 116 -15.56 -0.74 3.36
N ILE A 117 -16.37 0.32 3.24
CA ILE A 117 -17.12 0.93 4.35
C ILE A 117 -18.61 0.86 4.03
N ALA A 118 -19.36 0.11 4.83
CA ALA A 118 -20.81 0.15 4.77
C ALA A 118 -21.32 1.38 5.53
N LEU A 119 -22.26 2.11 4.93
CA LEU A 119 -22.79 3.36 5.47
C LEU A 119 -24.31 3.28 5.62
N SER A 120 -24.83 3.83 6.71
CA SER A 120 -26.25 4.09 6.90
C SER A 120 -26.42 5.50 7.46
N LEU A 121 -27.42 6.22 6.98
CA LEU A 121 -27.64 7.62 7.30
C LEU A 121 -29.13 7.92 7.43
N THR A 122 -29.46 8.77 8.39
CA THR A 122 -30.82 9.17 8.71
C THR A 122 -30.85 10.62 9.19
N HIS A 123 -32.00 11.26 9.12
CA HIS A 123 -32.20 12.57 9.69
C HIS A 123 -33.64 12.73 10.16
N ASP A 124 -33.85 13.62 11.13
CA ASP A 124 -35.15 14.11 11.55
C ASP A 124 -35.26 15.62 11.26
N ARG A 125 -36.04 16.35 12.07
CA ARG A 125 -36.21 17.81 11.91
C ARG A 125 -35.05 18.62 12.46
N VAL A 126 -34.26 18.06 13.38
CA VAL A 126 -33.26 18.80 14.17
C VAL A 126 -31.85 18.27 13.92
N SER A 127 -31.70 16.97 13.66
CA SER A 127 -30.41 16.30 13.58
C SER A 127 -30.34 15.31 12.42
N ALA A 128 -29.12 15.06 11.96
CA ALA A 128 -28.79 14.00 11.03
C ALA A 128 -27.70 13.12 11.66
N SER A 129 -27.85 11.80 11.53
CA SER A 129 -26.91 10.83 12.10
C SER A 129 -26.49 9.81 11.05
N SER A 130 -25.25 9.36 11.15
CA SER A 130 -24.68 8.37 10.24
C SER A 130 -23.83 7.35 10.99
N VAL A 131 -23.91 6.09 10.55
CA VAL A 131 -23.11 4.97 11.04
C VAL A 131 -22.28 4.41 9.90
N ALA A 132 -20.98 4.29 10.13
CA ALA A 132 -20.01 3.68 9.23
C ALA A 132 -19.46 2.38 9.83
N LEU A 133 -19.42 1.32 9.04
CA LEU A 133 -18.87 0.02 9.43
C LEU A 133 -17.72 -0.37 8.51
N ALA A 134 -16.54 -0.57 9.09
CA ALA A 134 -15.36 -1.02 8.35
C ALA A 134 -15.46 -2.52 8.04
N LEU A 135 -15.54 -2.90 6.77
CA LEU A 135 -15.62 -4.29 6.35
C LEU A 135 -14.21 -4.84 6.13
N ALA A 136 -13.84 -5.88 6.87
CA ALA A 136 -12.52 -6.51 6.74
C ALA A 136 -12.28 -7.04 5.32
N ASP A 137 -11.06 -6.82 4.84
CA ASP A 137 -10.53 -7.52 3.69
C ASP A 137 -10.13 -8.95 4.08
N ALA A 138 -10.34 -9.90 3.17
CA ALA A 138 -10.11 -11.31 3.41
C ALA A 138 -9.11 -11.85 2.38
N THR A 139 -8.02 -12.43 2.87
CA THR A 139 -6.99 -12.98 2.00
C THR A 139 -7.43 -14.32 1.45
N GLU A 140 -7.49 -14.42 0.13
CA GLU A 140 -7.58 -15.69 -0.55
C GLU A 140 -6.22 -16.38 -0.58
N ALA A 141 -6.11 -17.51 0.13
CA ALA A 141 -4.94 -18.37 0.05
C ALA A 141 -5.15 -19.44 -1.04
N PRO A 142 -4.39 -19.41 -2.16
CA PRO A 142 -4.47 -20.43 -3.20
C PRO A 142 -4.11 -21.82 -2.66
N LEU A 143 -4.63 -22.88 -3.30
CA LEU A 143 -4.36 -24.26 -2.88
C LEU A 143 -2.85 -24.57 -2.81
N SER A 144 -2.06 -24.08 -3.78
CA SER A 144 -0.61 -24.23 -3.77
C SER A 144 0.03 -23.65 -2.51
N GLY A 145 -0.40 -22.47 -2.08
CA GLY A 145 0.07 -21.84 -0.84
C GLY A 145 -0.28 -22.64 0.40
N ARG A 146 -1.53 -23.12 0.50
CA ARG A 146 -1.99 -23.96 1.62
C ARG A 146 -1.19 -25.25 1.72
N LEU A 147 -0.95 -25.92 0.59
CA LEU A 147 -0.18 -27.16 0.53
C LEU A 147 1.29 -26.93 0.90
N ILE A 148 1.94 -25.93 0.31
CA ILE A 148 3.36 -25.63 0.59
C ILE A 148 3.53 -25.20 2.06
N PHE A 149 2.65 -24.34 2.58
CA PHE A 149 2.69 -23.92 3.98
C PHE A 149 2.59 -25.10 4.97
N ARG A 150 1.81 -26.14 4.62
CA ARG A 150 1.63 -27.35 5.43
C ARG A 150 2.80 -28.32 5.28
N LEU A 151 3.23 -28.58 4.04
CA LEU A 151 4.20 -29.64 3.71
C LEU A 151 5.66 -29.17 3.80
N LEU A 152 5.93 -27.88 3.61
CA LEU A 152 7.27 -27.28 3.60
C LEU A 152 7.33 -26.10 4.58
N PRO A 153 7.35 -26.34 5.91
CA PRO A 153 7.26 -25.31 6.94
C PRO A 153 8.55 -24.48 7.12
N PHE A 154 9.31 -24.27 6.04
CA PHE A 154 10.55 -23.51 6.05
C PHE A 154 10.33 -22.09 6.54
N ARG A 155 10.97 -21.71 7.65
CA ARG A 155 10.84 -20.38 8.30
C ARG A 155 9.40 -19.96 8.65
N ARG A 156 8.45 -20.90 8.74
CA ARG A 156 7.03 -20.61 9.01
C ARG A 156 6.81 -19.74 10.24
N ARG A 157 7.52 -20.04 11.33
CA ARG A 157 7.47 -19.24 12.57
C ARG A 157 7.86 -17.79 12.34
N VAL A 158 8.96 -17.54 11.62
CA VAL A 158 9.43 -16.18 11.31
C VAL A 158 8.40 -15.43 10.48
N VAL A 159 7.79 -16.09 9.49
CA VAL A 159 6.73 -15.48 8.66
C VAL A 159 5.54 -15.08 9.52
N LEU A 160 5.03 -15.99 10.36
CA LEU A 160 3.90 -15.71 11.24
C LEU A 160 4.23 -14.61 12.27
N ASP A 161 5.39 -14.65 12.90
CA ASP A 161 5.80 -13.66 13.90
C ASP A 161 5.94 -12.26 13.26
N ASN A 162 6.47 -12.17 12.04
CA ASN A 162 6.52 -10.90 11.31
C ASN A 162 5.12 -10.40 10.94
N LEU A 163 4.23 -11.27 10.45
CA LEU A 163 2.87 -10.88 10.13
C LEU A 163 2.10 -10.42 11.38
N ARG A 164 2.28 -11.08 12.54
CA ARG A 164 1.67 -10.65 13.81
C ARG A 164 2.21 -9.31 14.28
N ARG A 165 3.51 -9.03 14.12
CA ARG A 165 4.08 -7.71 14.46
C ARG A 165 3.45 -6.59 13.64
N VAL A 166 3.19 -6.83 12.36
CA VAL A 166 2.63 -5.83 11.44
C VAL A 166 1.12 -5.69 11.59
N PHE A 167 0.39 -6.81 11.69
CA PHE A 167 -1.07 -6.83 11.56
C PHE A 167 -1.82 -7.28 12.82
N GLY A 168 -1.13 -7.81 13.84
CA GLY A 168 -1.76 -8.51 14.97
C GLY A 168 -2.66 -7.64 15.87
N VAL A 169 -2.56 -6.31 15.80
CA VAL A 169 -3.44 -5.39 16.56
C VAL A 169 -4.86 -5.37 16.01
N GLY A 170 -5.05 -5.60 14.70
CA GLY A 170 -6.36 -5.45 14.04
C GLY A 170 -6.80 -6.65 13.20
N VAL A 171 -5.95 -7.67 13.06
CA VAL A 171 -6.19 -8.83 12.20
C VAL A 171 -6.17 -10.10 13.03
N ALA A 172 -7.24 -10.89 12.92
CA ALA A 172 -7.37 -12.16 13.64
C ALA A 172 -6.29 -13.17 13.22
N ASP A 173 -5.85 -14.03 14.15
CA ASP A 173 -4.80 -15.03 13.89
C ASP A 173 -5.13 -15.97 12.71
N ALA A 174 -6.41 -16.31 12.51
CA ALA A 174 -6.83 -17.12 11.36
C ALA A 174 -6.53 -16.41 10.02
N GLU A 175 -6.71 -15.09 9.97
CA GLU A 175 -6.37 -14.29 8.80
C GLU A 175 -4.86 -14.11 8.65
N ILE A 176 -4.11 -14.01 9.75
CA ILE A 176 -2.63 -14.04 9.74
C ILE A 176 -2.12 -15.35 9.13
N GLU A 177 -2.73 -16.49 9.46
CA GLU A 177 -2.38 -17.76 8.85
C GLU A 177 -2.71 -17.79 7.35
N ARG A 178 -3.88 -17.29 6.95
CA ARG A 178 -4.25 -17.16 5.52
C ARG A 178 -3.27 -16.27 4.76
N LEU A 179 -2.85 -15.15 5.33
CA LEU A 179 -1.80 -14.27 4.79
C LEU A 179 -0.48 -15.02 4.63
N ALA A 180 -0.09 -15.82 5.62
CA ALA A 180 1.10 -16.64 5.52
C ALA A 180 0.96 -17.66 4.37
N GLN A 181 -0.15 -18.38 4.27
CA GLN A 181 -0.40 -19.32 3.18
C GLN A 181 -0.36 -18.63 1.80
N ALA A 182 -0.97 -17.45 1.66
CA ALA A 182 -0.89 -16.64 0.44
C ALA A 182 0.54 -16.18 0.13
N HIS A 183 1.34 -15.83 1.14
CA HIS A 183 2.75 -15.54 0.98
C HIS A 183 3.54 -16.74 0.43
N TYR A 184 3.29 -17.97 0.90
CA TYR A 184 3.91 -19.17 0.34
C TYR A 184 3.48 -19.42 -1.12
N ALA A 185 2.22 -19.16 -1.47
CA ALA A 185 1.78 -19.20 -2.87
C ALA A 185 2.52 -18.15 -3.72
N HIS A 186 2.74 -16.95 -3.18
CA HIS A 186 3.49 -15.90 -3.84
C HIS A 186 4.95 -16.31 -4.06
N LEU A 187 5.63 -16.88 -3.06
CA LEU A 187 7.00 -17.41 -3.24
C LEU A 187 7.07 -18.48 -4.34
N TRP A 188 6.08 -19.37 -4.39
CA TRP A 188 5.97 -20.37 -5.46
C TRP A 188 5.77 -19.73 -6.83
N ARG A 189 4.93 -18.70 -6.92
CA ARG A 189 4.74 -17.91 -8.14
C ARG A 189 6.05 -17.26 -8.59
N LEU A 190 6.78 -16.63 -7.67
CA LEU A 190 8.09 -16.03 -7.96
C LEU A 190 9.10 -17.05 -8.50
N PHE A 191 9.11 -18.27 -7.94
CA PHE A 191 9.96 -19.35 -8.46
C PHE A 191 9.59 -19.74 -9.90
N ILE A 192 8.30 -19.91 -10.19
CA ILE A 192 7.82 -20.20 -11.55
C ILE A 192 8.18 -19.06 -12.51
N GLU A 193 7.96 -17.81 -12.10
CA GLU A 193 8.30 -16.62 -12.88
C GLU A 193 9.80 -16.55 -13.16
N PHE A 194 10.64 -16.83 -12.16
CA PHE A 194 12.10 -16.92 -12.32
C PHE A 194 12.50 -17.96 -13.38
N VAL A 195 11.90 -19.15 -13.35
CA VAL A 195 12.17 -20.19 -14.35
C VAL A 195 11.72 -19.75 -15.75
N ARG A 196 10.52 -19.21 -15.88
CA ARG A 196 9.94 -18.76 -17.16
C ARG A 196 10.66 -17.55 -17.76
N PHE A 197 11.13 -16.62 -16.93
CA PHE A 197 11.85 -15.43 -17.39
C PHE A 197 13.11 -15.77 -18.20
N ARG A 198 13.71 -16.95 -17.95
CA ARG A 198 14.92 -17.42 -18.65
C ARG A 198 14.69 -17.66 -20.13
N SER A 199 13.49 -18.08 -20.54
CA SER A 199 13.17 -18.38 -21.93
C SER A 199 12.49 -17.21 -22.66
N MET A 200 12.24 -16.08 -21.98
CA MET A 200 11.60 -14.91 -22.59
C MET A 200 12.62 -14.03 -23.31
N SER A 201 12.19 -13.45 -24.44
CA SER A 201 12.96 -12.40 -25.12
C SER A 201 12.90 -11.07 -24.35
N GLU A 202 13.85 -10.17 -24.60
CA GLU A 202 13.86 -8.84 -23.96
C GLU A 202 12.57 -8.05 -24.24
N ARG A 203 12.02 -8.16 -25.46
CA ARG A 203 10.73 -7.52 -25.82
C ARG A 203 9.57 -8.08 -25.00
N GLN A 204 9.53 -9.40 -24.78
CA GLN A 204 8.48 -10.03 -23.97
C GLN A 204 8.59 -9.63 -22.49
N LYS A 205 9.81 -9.45 -21.98
CA LYS A 205 10.03 -8.98 -20.61
C LYS A 205 9.60 -7.52 -20.48
N ALA A 206 10.07 -6.65 -21.37
CA ALA A 206 9.69 -5.23 -21.38
C ALA A 206 8.16 -5.01 -21.46
N ALA A 207 7.46 -5.82 -22.27
CA ALA A 207 5.99 -5.74 -22.39
C ALA A 207 5.22 -6.12 -21.10
N ARG A 208 5.88 -6.72 -20.11
CA ARG A 208 5.29 -7.11 -18.82
C ARG A 208 5.59 -6.12 -17.70
N VAL A 209 6.30 -5.04 -18.00
CA VAL A 209 6.78 -4.09 -17.01
C VAL A 209 6.26 -2.69 -17.32
N LYS A 210 5.61 -2.09 -16.33
CA LYS A 210 5.28 -0.67 -16.33
C LYS A 210 6.03 -0.02 -15.18
N VAL A 211 6.72 1.08 -15.47
CA VAL A 211 7.39 1.89 -14.45
C VAL A 211 6.61 3.18 -14.29
N ASP A 212 6.07 3.39 -13.09
CA ASP A 212 5.42 4.65 -12.74
C ASP A 212 6.45 5.64 -12.18
N ASN A 213 6.15 6.94 -12.23
CA ASN A 213 6.99 8.03 -11.71
C ASN A 213 8.41 8.13 -12.32
N VAL A 214 8.56 7.74 -13.59
CA VAL A 214 9.83 7.81 -14.35
C VAL A 214 10.49 9.21 -14.27
N ALA A 215 9.69 10.28 -14.34
CA ALA A 215 10.18 11.66 -14.27
C ALA A 215 10.96 12.00 -12.98
N VAL A 216 10.69 11.31 -11.86
CA VAL A 216 11.44 11.49 -10.62
C VAL A 216 12.87 11.01 -10.79
N PHE A 217 13.04 9.82 -11.39
CA PHE A 217 14.36 9.25 -11.65
C PHE A 217 15.12 10.06 -12.70
N THR A 218 14.46 10.49 -13.78
CA THR A 218 15.08 11.32 -14.83
C THR A 218 15.63 12.63 -14.25
N ARG A 219 14.82 13.37 -13.47
CA ARG A 219 15.27 14.62 -12.82
C ARG A 219 16.41 14.39 -11.83
N ALA A 220 16.43 13.25 -11.15
CA ALA A 220 17.54 12.90 -10.26
C ALA A 220 18.83 12.64 -11.06
N LEU A 221 18.72 11.98 -12.21
CA LEU A 221 19.86 11.70 -13.09
C LEU A 221 20.46 12.99 -13.68
N GLU A 222 19.60 13.91 -14.12
CA GLU A 222 20.00 15.21 -14.70
C GLU A 222 20.81 16.09 -13.73
N ARG A 223 20.65 15.89 -12.41
CA ARG A 223 21.45 16.60 -11.41
C ARG A 223 22.92 16.17 -11.40
N GLY A 224 23.26 15.03 -11.99
CA GLY A 224 24.64 14.56 -12.10
C GLY A 224 25.32 14.18 -10.78
N LYS A 225 24.57 14.02 -9.69
CA LYS A 225 25.11 13.69 -8.35
C LYS A 225 25.07 12.19 -8.01
N GLY A 226 24.67 11.36 -8.96
CA GLY A 226 24.33 9.96 -8.73
C GLY A 226 22.96 9.80 -8.05
N ILE A 227 22.49 8.57 -7.94
CA ILE A 227 21.17 8.24 -7.39
C ILE A 227 21.31 7.13 -6.36
N LEU A 228 20.81 7.34 -5.15
CA LEU A 228 20.63 6.27 -4.16
C LEU A 228 19.17 5.78 -4.20
N VAL A 229 18.96 4.57 -4.69
CA VAL A 229 17.66 3.89 -4.74
C VAL A 229 17.51 3.04 -3.49
N LEU A 230 16.75 3.55 -2.52
CA LEU A 230 16.39 2.82 -1.30
C LEU A 230 15.18 1.92 -1.59
N THR A 231 15.30 0.64 -1.26
CA THR A 231 14.25 -0.36 -1.54
C THR A 231 14.17 -1.44 -0.46
N GLY A 232 13.27 -2.41 -0.64
CA GLY A 232 13.14 -3.59 0.19
C GLY A 232 12.89 -4.86 -0.64
N HIS A 233 12.83 -6.01 0.04
CA HIS A 233 12.58 -7.31 -0.57
C HIS A 233 11.08 -7.53 -0.77
N PHE A 234 10.47 -6.82 -1.71
CA PHE A 234 9.06 -6.94 -2.06
C PHE A 234 8.86 -7.34 -3.54
N GLY A 235 7.74 -8.04 -3.81
CA GLY A 235 7.34 -8.39 -5.17
C GLY A 235 8.33 -9.31 -5.91
N ASN A 236 8.52 -9.05 -7.21
CA ASN A 236 9.42 -9.81 -8.08
C ASN A 236 10.69 -9.02 -8.43
N TRP A 237 11.84 -9.50 -7.96
CA TRP A 237 13.13 -8.84 -8.17
C TRP A 237 13.66 -8.93 -9.61
N GLU A 238 13.30 -9.97 -10.37
CA GLU A 238 13.71 -10.08 -11.79
C GLU A 238 12.93 -9.08 -12.67
N VAL A 239 11.71 -8.72 -12.28
CA VAL A 239 10.96 -7.62 -12.91
C VAL A 239 11.61 -6.27 -12.62
N ALA A 240 12.01 -6.03 -11.38
CA ALA A 240 12.64 -4.78 -10.97
C ALA A 240 13.96 -4.50 -11.71
N THR A 241 14.76 -5.55 -11.98
CA THR A 241 15.98 -5.41 -12.77
C THR A 241 15.66 -5.09 -14.24
N VAL A 242 14.75 -5.83 -14.87
CA VAL A 242 14.34 -5.53 -16.26
C VAL A 242 13.82 -4.11 -16.40
N ALA A 243 12.95 -3.67 -15.48
CA ALA A 243 12.38 -2.32 -15.45
C ALA A 243 13.44 -1.23 -15.59
N GLY A 244 14.51 -1.32 -14.78
CA GLY A 244 15.57 -0.32 -14.77
C GLY A 244 16.24 -0.15 -16.13
N LEU A 245 16.69 -1.24 -16.74
CA LEU A 245 17.45 -1.17 -17.99
C LEU A 245 16.58 -0.99 -19.24
N SER A 246 15.33 -1.48 -19.25
CA SER A 246 14.43 -1.23 -20.37
C SER A 246 14.00 0.23 -20.42
N THR A 247 13.81 0.86 -19.26
CA THR A 247 13.38 2.26 -19.15
C THR A 247 14.55 3.23 -19.26
N PHE A 248 15.73 2.85 -18.77
CA PHE A 248 16.94 3.68 -18.81
C PHE A 248 18.13 2.94 -19.47
N PRO A 249 18.10 2.71 -20.80
CA PRO A 249 19.20 2.02 -21.50
C PRO A 249 20.57 2.69 -21.33
N GLN A 250 20.60 4.02 -21.18
CA GLN A 250 21.81 4.81 -20.93
C GLN A 250 22.48 4.51 -19.57
N MET A 251 21.76 3.85 -18.65
CA MET A 251 22.28 3.44 -17.35
C MET A 251 22.85 2.02 -17.35
N ARG A 252 22.97 1.37 -18.52
CA ARG A 252 23.57 0.05 -18.64
C ARG A 252 25.02 0.05 -18.13
N GLY A 253 25.31 -0.84 -17.17
CA GLY A 253 26.60 -0.92 -16.48
C GLY A 253 26.78 0.10 -15.34
N ARG A 254 25.82 1.01 -15.14
CA ARG A 254 25.87 2.12 -14.18
C ARG A 254 24.84 2.00 -13.05
N ILE A 255 24.16 0.86 -12.97
CA ILE A 255 23.24 0.53 -11.88
C ILE A 255 23.90 -0.58 -11.05
N HIS A 256 24.20 -0.31 -9.79
CA HIS A 256 24.95 -1.20 -8.90
C HIS A 256 24.10 -1.66 -7.72
N PHE A 257 24.01 -2.97 -7.50
CA PHE A 257 23.27 -3.55 -6.37
C PHE A 257 24.19 -3.82 -5.19
N VAL A 258 23.83 -3.28 -4.02
CA VAL A 258 24.53 -3.59 -2.77
C VAL A 258 23.95 -4.87 -2.18
N ARG A 259 24.78 -5.90 -2.01
CA ARG A 259 24.31 -7.18 -1.45
C ARG A 259 25.34 -7.91 -0.59
N ARG A 260 24.83 -8.86 0.20
CA ARG A 260 25.69 -9.83 0.91
C ARG A 260 26.16 -10.91 -0.06
N PRO A 261 27.43 -11.36 0.02
CA PRO A 261 27.92 -12.50 -0.75
C PRO A 261 27.12 -13.76 -0.42
N ILE A 262 26.76 -14.52 -1.45
CA ILE A 262 26.04 -15.78 -1.32
C ILE A 262 27.04 -16.90 -1.04
N LYS A 263 26.68 -17.87 -0.19
CA LYS A 263 27.46 -19.09 0.01
C LYS A 263 26.75 -20.25 -0.71
N PRO A 264 27.47 -21.15 -1.40
CA PRO A 264 28.93 -21.22 -1.58
C PRO A 264 29.47 -20.23 -2.64
N ARG A 265 30.80 -19.98 -2.66
CA ARG A 265 31.47 -19.00 -3.55
C ARG A 265 31.19 -19.22 -5.04
N TRP A 266 31.00 -20.46 -5.48
CA TRP A 266 30.68 -20.73 -6.89
C TRP A 266 29.30 -20.19 -7.27
N LEU A 267 28.32 -20.25 -6.35
CA LEU A 267 26.99 -19.72 -6.56
C LEU A 267 27.03 -18.19 -6.61
N ASP A 268 27.81 -17.56 -5.73
CA ASP A 268 28.01 -16.10 -5.76
C ASP A 268 28.60 -15.62 -7.09
N ARG A 269 29.65 -16.30 -7.57
CA ARG A 269 30.28 -16.01 -8.87
C ARG A 269 29.27 -16.15 -10.01
N PHE A 270 28.49 -17.22 -10.02
CA PHE A 270 27.45 -17.43 -11.03
C PHE A 270 26.40 -16.31 -11.01
N VAL A 271 25.92 -15.92 -9.82
CA VAL A 271 24.93 -14.83 -9.70
C VAL A 271 25.55 -13.48 -10.11
N ASN A 272 26.80 -13.17 -9.72
CA ASN A 272 27.48 -11.94 -10.14
C ASN A 272 27.66 -11.86 -11.65
N TRP A 273 28.08 -12.98 -12.27
CA TRP A 273 28.19 -13.08 -13.72
C TRP A 273 26.84 -12.81 -14.41
N ARG A 274 25.72 -13.30 -13.86
CA ARG A 274 24.38 -12.98 -14.40
C ARG A 274 24.05 -11.50 -14.31
N PHE A 275 24.34 -10.85 -13.18
CA PHE A 275 24.10 -9.41 -13.00
C PHE A 275 24.91 -8.59 -14.02
N GLN A 276 26.20 -8.88 -14.16
CA GLN A 276 27.08 -8.21 -15.10
C GLN A 276 26.61 -8.41 -16.55
N ARG A 277 26.26 -9.64 -16.94
CA ARG A 277 25.73 -9.94 -18.27
C ARG A 277 24.39 -9.24 -18.55
N ALA A 278 23.55 -9.08 -17.53
CA ALA A 278 22.31 -8.32 -17.64
C ALA A 278 22.55 -6.81 -17.78
N GLY A 279 23.72 -6.30 -17.36
CA GLY A 279 24.07 -4.87 -17.42
C GLY A 279 24.08 -4.18 -16.06
N PHE A 280 24.24 -4.93 -14.96
CA PHE A 280 24.29 -4.42 -13.59
C PHE A 280 25.66 -4.65 -12.94
N GLY A 281 26.07 -3.70 -12.11
CA GLY A 281 27.15 -3.89 -11.16
C GLY A 281 26.68 -4.52 -9.85
N VAL A 282 27.63 -5.08 -9.10
CA VAL A 282 27.39 -5.64 -7.76
C VAL A 282 28.45 -5.10 -6.83
N LEU A 283 28.01 -4.51 -5.72
CA LEU A 283 28.88 -4.04 -4.65
C LEU A 283 28.65 -4.89 -3.39
N PRO A 284 29.72 -5.31 -2.68
CA PRO A 284 29.56 -6.02 -1.42
C PRO A 284 28.93 -5.10 -0.38
N LYS A 285 28.19 -5.65 0.59
CA LYS A 285 27.59 -4.84 1.68
C LYS A 285 28.63 -4.28 2.67
N ARG A 286 29.73 -5.00 2.91
CA ARG A 286 30.78 -4.60 3.87
C ARG A 286 31.99 -4.03 3.13
N GLY A 287 32.57 -2.96 3.69
CA GLY A 287 33.79 -2.33 3.16
C GLY A 287 33.61 -1.66 1.80
N SER A 288 32.39 -1.26 1.44
CA SER A 288 32.06 -0.69 0.14
C SER A 288 31.66 0.78 0.18
N LEU A 289 31.76 1.46 1.33
CA LEU A 289 31.36 2.86 1.45
C LEU A 289 32.10 3.73 0.42
N ASP A 290 33.43 3.63 0.36
CA ASP A 290 34.23 4.40 -0.60
C ASP A 290 33.83 4.07 -2.05
N ALA A 291 33.67 2.79 -2.38
CA ALA A 291 33.23 2.38 -3.71
C ALA A 291 31.81 2.89 -4.05
N ILE A 292 30.90 2.96 -3.08
CA ILE A 292 29.56 3.54 -3.25
C ILE A 292 29.67 5.04 -3.53
N LEU A 293 30.49 5.76 -2.75
CA LEU A 293 30.71 7.20 -2.93
C LEU A 293 31.34 7.50 -4.30
N ASP A 294 32.33 6.73 -4.72
CA ASP A 294 32.97 6.86 -6.03
C ASP A 294 31.98 6.67 -7.19
N ARG A 295 31.09 5.67 -7.08
CA ARG A 295 30.06 5.42 -8.08
C ARG A 295 29.01 6.54 -8.10
N LEU A 296 28.57 7.02 -6.94
CA LEU A 296 27.65 8.16 -6.87
C LEU A 296 28.27 9.42 -7.48
N ALA A 297 29.54 9.71 -7.18
CA ALA A 297 30.28 10.82 -7.77
C ALA A 297 30.43 10.69 -9.30
N ALA A 298 30.52 9.45 -9.81
CA ALA A 298 30.49 9.17 -11.25
C ALA A 298 29.09 9.28 -11.90
N GLY A 299 28.06 9.65 -11.13
CA GLY A 299 26.69 9.78 -11.63
C GLY A 299 25.93 8.45 -11.75
N ASP A 300 26.44 7.37 -11.15
CA ASP A 300 25.82 6.05 -11.19
C ASP A 300 24.66 5.93 -10.20
N ALA A 301 23.83 4.90 -10.37
CA ALA A 301 22.74 4.55 -9.47
C ALA A 301 23.13 3.38 -8.55
N ILE A 302 22.91 3.55 -7.25
CA ILE A 302 23.13 2.53 -6.23
C ILE A 302 21.80 2.02 -5.72
N VAL A 303 21.53 0.73 -5.87
CA VAL A 303 20.34 0.07 -5.34
C VAL A 303 20.67 -0.58 -4.00
N PHE A 304 20.03 -0.10 -2.93
CA PHE A 304 20.29 -0.52 -1.56
C PHE A 304 19.00 -1.03 -0.89
N PRO A 305 18.84 -2.36 -0.77
CA PRO A 305 17.79 -2.96 0.06
C PRO A 305 18.10 -2.77 1.56
N PHE A 306 17.25 -2.02 2.28
CA PHE A 306 17.49 -1.64 3.69
C PHE A 306 16.53 -2.27 4.71
N ASP A 307 15.70 -3.22 4.29
CA ASP A 307 14.57 -3.77 5.05
C ASP A 307 14.90 -5.05 5.87
N GLN A 308 16.17 -5.48 5.89
CA GLN A 308 16.59 -6.66 6.64
C GLN A 308 17.35 -6.31 7.90
N HIS A 309 17.17 -7.13 8.94
CA HIS A 309 17.90 -7.02 10.19
C HIS A 309 19.42 -6.94 9.97
N ALA A 310 20.00 -5.90 10.54
CA ALA A 310 21.43 -5.68 10.68
C ALA A 310 21.71 -5.48 12.18
N GLY A 311 22.51 -6.37 12.76
CA GLY A 311 23.00 -6.20 14.12
C GLY A 311 24.22 -5.28 14.16
N PRO A 312 24.63 -4.81 15.35
CA PRO A 312 25.87 -4.07 15.54
C PRO A 312 27.07 -4.83 14.93
N PRO A 313 28.06 -4.13 14.34
CA PRO A 313 28.15 -2.67 14.17
C PRO A 313 27.42 -2.16 12.89
N ASP A 314 26.80 -3.05 12.12
CA ASP A 314 26.27 -2.73 10.78
C ASP A 314 24.85 -2.11 10.80
N GLY A 315 24.19 -2.06 11.96
CA GLY A 315 22.79 -1.65 12.12
C GLY A 315 22.61 -0.37 12.91
N ILE A 316 21.51 0.34 12.64
CA ILE A 316 21.06 1.53 13.36
C ILE A 316 19.75 1.16 14.07
N GLU A 317 19.63 1.49 15.35
CA GLU A 317 18.37 1.40 16.09
C GLU A 317 17.50 2.62 15.72
N VAL A 318 16.27 2.36 15.24
CA VAL A 318 15.34 3.35 14.69
C VAL A 318 13.97 3.16 15.33
#